data_AF-A0A6S7BA16-F1
#
_entry.id   AF-A0A6S7BA16-F1
#
_cell.length_a   1.000
_cell.length_b   1.000
_cell.length_c   1.000
_cell.angle_alpha   90.00
_cell.angle_beta   90.00
_cell.angle_gamma   90.00
#
_symmetry.space_group_name_H-M   'P 1'
#
loop_
_entity.id
_entity.type
_entity.pdbx_description
1 polymer ?
#
loop_
_entity_poly.entity_id
_entity_poly.type
_entity_poly.pdbx_seq_one_letter_code
_entity_poly.pdbx_strand_id
1 'polypeptide(L)' 'MSTLEALHSILHDRDAPEIIRNHITDVVQYALRNRGGFFTDKELRWFAEWDDTRIPIAANKLLNAAAAKE' A
#
# COMPACT_ATOMS: atom_id res chain seq x y z
N MET A 1 -8.80 3.64 -8.28
CA MET A 1 -7.89 4.66 -7.72
C MET A 1 -8.54 5.53 -6.65
N SER A 2 -9.77 6.06 -6.82
CA SER A 2 -10.41 6.96 -5.83
C SER A 2 -10.37 6.52 -4.35
N THR A 3 -10.64 5.24 -4.04
CA THR A 3 -10.59 4.76 -2.64
C THR A 3 -9.16 4.74 -2.06
N LEU A 4 -8.19 4.31 -2.86
CA LEU A 4 -6.80 4.22 -2.42
C LEU A 4 -6.19 5.62 -2.23
N GLU A 5 -6.54 6.56 -3.11
CA GLU A 5 -6.17 7.97 -2.98
C GLU A 5 -6.73 8.60 -1.70
N ALA A 6 -7.97 8.25 -1.31
CA ALA A 6 -8.56 8.69 -0.05
C ALA A 6 -7.82 8.13 1.18
N LEU A 7 -7.38 6.87 1.14
CA LEU A 7 -6.54 6.30 2.20
C LEU A 7 -5.19 7.03 2.28
N HIS A 8 -4.56 7.26 1.14
CA HIS A 8 -3.31 7.99 1.04
C HIS A 8 -3.43 9.42 1.57
N SER A 9 -4.52 10.12 1.28
CA SER A 9 -4.73 11.47 1.82
C SER A 9 -4.84 11.49 3.34
N ILE A 10 -5.50 10.50 3.95
CA ILE A 10 -5.60 10.41 5.42
C ILE A 10 -4.24 10.13 6.06
N LEU A 11 -3.38 9.33 5.42
CA LEU A 11 -2.02 9.08 5.92
C LEU A 11 -1.15 10.34 5.94
N HIS A 12 -1.40 11.28 5.03
CA HIS A 12 -0.66 12.54 4.94
C HIS A 12 -1.34 13.69 5.71
N ASP A 13 -2.54 13.45 6.23
CA ASP A 13 -3.27 14.41 7.06
C ASP A 13 -2.66 14.45 8.46
N ARG A 14 -2.06 15.59 8.80
CA ARG A 14 -1.45 15.82 10.12
C ARG A 14 -2.48 16.01 11.22
N ASP A 15 -3.70 16.43 10.87
CA ASP A 15 -4.80 16.63 11.80
C ASP A 15 -5.55 15.32 12.07
N ALA A 16 -5.36 14.29 11.23
CA ALA A 16 -5.87 12.96 11.49
C ALA A 16 -5.24 12.37 12.77
N PRO A 17 -6.01 11.67 13.63
CA PRO A 17 -5.45 10.98 14.77
C PRO A 17 -4.44 9.91 14.34
N GLU A 18 -3.32 9.82 15.06
CA GLU A 18 -2.24 8.87 14.74
C GLU A 18 -2.73 7.42 14.70
N ILE A 19 -3.66 7.05 15.59
CA ILE A 19 -4.28 5.72 15.60
C ILE A 19 -4.98 5.38 14.28
N ILE A 20 -5.60 6.36 13.62
CA ILE A 20 -6.28 6.16 12.33
C ILE A 20 -5.26 5.98 11.22
N ARG A 21 -4.21 6.82 11.18
CA ARG A 21 -3.13 6.68 10.21
C ARG A 21 -2.45 5.32 10.33
N ASN A 22 -2.10 4.91 11.55
CA ASN A 22 -1.49 3.61 11.80
C ASN A 22 -2.41 2.46 11.38
N HIS A 23 -3.71 2.55 11.68
CA HIS A 23 -4.68 1.53 11.28
C HIS A 23 -4.77 1.38 9.75
N ILE A 24 -4.80 2.48 9.00
CA ILE A 24 -4.80 2.45 7.53
C ILE A 24 -3.54 1.76 7.02
N THR A 25 -2.37 2.13 7.54
CA THR A 25 -1.11 1.48 7.14
C THR A 25 -1.16 -0.02 7.41
N ASP A 26 -1.63 -0.44 8.58
CA ASP A 26 -1.68 -1.85 8.96
C ASP A 26 -2.65 -2.64 8.06
N VAL A 27 -3.80 -2.06 7.71
CA VAL A 27 -4.78 -2.68 6.79
C VAL A 27 -4.20 -2.81 5.37
N VAL A 28 -3.54 -1.77 4.86
CA VAL A 28 -2.89 -1.82 3.53
C VAL A 28 -1.76 -2.85 3.53
N GLN A 29 -0.93 -2.87 4.57
CA GLN A 29 0.13 -3.86 4.70
C GLN A 29 -0.42 -5.29 4.77
N TYR A 30 -1.51 -5.50 5.52
CA TYR A 30 -2.20 -6.79 5.59
C TYR A 30 -2.73 -7.20 4.21
N ALA A 31 -3.38 -6.30 3.48
CA ALA A 31 -3.92 -6.57 2.15
C ALA A 31 -2.81 -6.96 1.17
N LEU A 32 -1.69 -6.24 1.13
CA LEU A 32 -0.55 -6.56 0.28
C LEU A 32 0.04 -7.95 0.61
N ARG A 33 0.18 -8.27 1.90
CA ARG A 33 0.79 -9.54 2.31
C ARG A 33 -0.08 -10.78 2.10
N ASN A 34 -1.40 -10.63 2.23
CA ASN A 34 -2.32 -11.78 2.27
C ASN A 34 -3.20 -11.88 1.02
N ARG A 35 -3.39 -10.76 0.31
CA ARG A 35 -4.35 -10.63 -0.80
C ARG A 35 -3.75 -9.84 -1.98
N GLY A 36 -2.44 -9.98 -2.20
CA GLY A 36 -1.70 -9.23 -3.22
C GLY A 36 -2.27 -9.32 -4.65
N GLY A 37 -2.94 -10.42 -4.99
CA GLY A 37 -3.58 -10.61 -6.30
C GLY A 37 -4.83 -9.75 -6.56
N PHE A 38 -5.30 -8.94 -5.60
CA PHE A 38 -6.38 -7.97 -5.81
C PHE A 38 -5.90 -6.62 -6.34
N PHE A 39 -4.58 -6.37 -6.32
CA PHE A 39 -4.02 -5.12 -6.81
C PHE A 39 -3.46 -5.29 -8.22
N THR A 40 -3.67 -4.27 -9.04
CA THR A 40 -3.04 -4.18 -10.36
C THR A 40 -1.57 -3.77 -10.23
N ASP A 41 -0.75 -4.06 -11.25
CA ASP A 41 0.65 -3.61 -11.29
C ASP A 41 0.80 -2.10 -11.11
N LYS A 42 -0.14 -1.32 -11.66
CA LYS A 42 -0.17 0.14 -11.49
C LYS A 42 -0.33 0.53 -10.02
N GLU A 43 -1.26 -0.10 -9.31
CA GLU A 43 -1.50 0.15 -7.88
C GLU A 43 -0.32 -0.32 -7.03
N LEU A 44 0.27 -1.47 -7.36
CA LEU A 44 1.46 -1.97 -6.68
C LEU A 44 2.67 -1.03 -6.85
N ARG A 45 2.90 -0.49 -8.04
CA ARG A 45 3.96 0.51 -8.27
C ARG A 45 3.71 1.77 -7.48
N TRP A 46 2.47 2.23 -7.42
CA TRP A 46 2.12 3.41 -6.63
C TRP A 46 2.31 3.18 -5.12
N PHE A 47 1.96 2.00 -4.59
CA PHE A 47 2.29 1.63 -3.20
C PHE A 47 3.80 1.56 -2.94
N ALA A 48 4.61 1.24 -3.94
CA ALA A 48 6.07 1.21 -3.82
C ALA A 48 6.70 2.60 -3.61
N GLU A 49 5.94 3.67 -3.86
CA GLU A 49 6.38 5.06 -3.73
C GLU A 49 5.91 5.74 -2.43
N TRP A 50 5.15 5.03 -1.59
CA TRP A 50 4.63 5.60 -0.34
C TRP A 50 5.73 5.77 0.73
N ASP A 51 5.62 6.82 1.55
CA ASP A 51 6.63 7.18 2.56
C ASP A 51 6.79 6.15 3.70
N ASP A 52 5.72 5.43 4.08
CA ASP A 52 5.83 4.41 5.14
C ASP A 52 6.50 3.14 4.59
N THR A 53 7.78 2.96 4.93
CA THR A 53 8.65 1.84 4.49
C THR A 53 8.01 0.45 4.52
N ARG A 54 7.02 0.20 5.39
CA ARG A 54 6.32 -1.09 5.50
C ARG A 54 5.51 -1.43 4.25
N ILE A 55 4.99 -0.42 3.55
CA ILE A 55 4.14 -0.56 2.37
C ILE A 55 5.00 -0.83 1.12
N PRO A 56 6.04 -0.04 0.80
CA PRO A 56 6.91 -0.31 -0.34
C PRO A 56 7.58 -1.67 -0.31
N ILE A 57 8.00 -2.15 0.86
CA ILE A 57 8.61 -3.50 0.99
C ILE A 57 7.63 -4.58 0.55
N ALA A 58 6.36 -4.49 0.97
CA ALA A 58 5.34 -5.47 0.62
C ALA A 58 4.95 -5.38 -0.86
N ALA A 59 4.81 -4.15 -1.40
CA ALA A 59 4.44 -3.92 -2.79
C ALA A 59 5.54 -4.37 -3.77
N ASN A 60 6.80 -4.03 -3.52
CA ASN A 60 7.93 -4.45 -4.35
C ASN A 60 8.11 -5.97 -4.37
N LYS A 61 7.81 -6.65 -3.26
CA LYS A 61 7.84 -8.11 -3.21
C LYS A 61 6.84 -8.73 -4.19
N LEU A 62 5.64 -8.16 -4.32
CA LEU A 62 4.61 -8.62 -5.26
C LEU A 62 5.01 -8.34 -6.71
N LEU A 63 5.52 -7.13 -7.00
CA LEU A 63 6.00 -6.76 -8.33
C LEU A 63 7.12 -7.68 -8.82
N ASN A 64 8.11 -7.96 -7.97
CA ASN A 64 9.21 -8.86 -8.31
C ASN A 64 8.74 -10.31 -8.49
N ALA A 65 7.73 -10.74 -7.73
CA ALA A 65 7.15 -12.08 -7.87
C ALA A 65 6.32 -12.23 -9.15
N ALA A 66 5.73 -11.14 -9.66
CA ALA A 66 5.06 -11.13 -10.96
C ALA A 66 6.07 -11.19 -12.10
N ALA A 67 7.13 -10.37 -12.05
CA ALA A 67 8.19 -10.35 -13.05
C ALA A 67 8.97 -11.67 -13.15
N ALA A 68 9.11 -12.42 -12.05
CA ALA A 68 9.77 -13.73 -12.04
C ALA A 68 8.92 -14.88 -12.63
N LYS A 69 7.65 -14.62 -12.96
CA LYS A 69 6.73 -15.61 -13.58
C LYS A 69 6.60 -15.45 -15.10
N GLU A 70 7.16 -14.38 -15.67
CA GLU A 70 7.34 -14.18 -17.11
C GLU A 70 8.68 -14.77 -17.58
#